data_AF-A0A961JQD4-F1
#
_entry.id   AF-A0A961JQD4-F1
#
_cell.length_a   1.000
_cell.length_b   1.000
_cell.length_c   1.000
_cell.angle_alpha   90.00
_cell.angle_beta   90.00
_cell.angle_gamma   90.00
#
_symmetry.space_group_name_H-M   'P 1'
#
loop_
_entity.id
_entity.type
_entity.pdbx_description
1 polymer ?
#
loop_
_entity_poly.entity_id
_entity_poly.type
_entity_poly.pdbx_seq_one_letter_code
_entity_poly.pdbx_strand_id
1 'polypeptide(L)'
;MSPVLPAHIARPILSTGLGAALLIASATGALAQGAQVGPVAIPNLPDDLSPMGMFRQADVVVKAVMLGLAFASVVTWTVLLVKLIEFGQAMRGVGRDVMRIESADSLGAALATTNGRRPGAAMLRAAAHEMDRSAAALSPQGVRERIASHL
;
A
#
# COMPACT_ATOMS: atom_id res chain seq x y z
N MET A 1 2.18 -61.80 -16.62
CA MET A 1 3.36 -60.95 -16.36
C MET A 1 3.15 -59.65 -17.12
N SER A 2 2.46 -58.71 -16.47
CA SER A 2 2.03 -57.46 -17.09
C SER A 2 2.98 -56.35 -16.66
N PRO A 3 3.46 -55.49 -17.58
CA PRO A 3 4.36 -54.39 -17.27
C PRO A 3 3.60 -53.25 -16.60
N VAL A 4 4.10 -52.75 -15.47
CA VAL A 4 3.62 -51.49 -14.88
C VAL A 4 4.50 -50.37 -15.41
N LEU A 5 3.91 -49.53 -16.27
CA LEU A 5 4.52 -48.32 -16.82
C LEU A 5 4.77 -47.27 -15.72
N PRO A 6 5.79 -46.40 -15.90
CA PRO A 6 6.13 -45.35 -14.95
C PRO A 6 5.07 -44.25 -14.93
N ALA A 7 4.62 -43.89 -13.73
CA ALA A 7 3.81 -42.71 -13.50
C ALA A 7 4.67 -41.45 -13.72
N HIS A 8 4.53 -40.83 -14.89
CA HIS A 8 4.75 -39.40 -15.06
C HIS A 8 3.49 -38.64 -14.61
N ILE A 9 3.65 -37.33 -14.33
CA ILE A 9 2.66 -36.36 -13.82
C ILE A 9 2.54 -36.43 -12.29
N ALA A 10 2.84 -35.41 -11.49
CA ALA A 10 2.57 -34.00 -11.68
C ALA A 10 3.72 -33.13 -11.14
N ARG A 11 4.17 -32.17 -11.94
CA ARG A 11 4.95 -31.04 -11.40
C ARG A 11 3.95 -30.11 -10.70
N PRO A 12 4.09 -29.84 -9.39
CA PRO A 12 3.29 -28.80 -8.75
C PRO A 12 3.73 -27.44 -9.32
N ILE A 13 2.93 -26.89 -10.23
CA ILE A 13 3.02 -25.50 -10.68
C ILE A 13 2.29 -24.68 -9.61
N LEU A 14 2.93 -24.38 -8.48
CA LEU A 14 2.43 -23.43 -7.47
C LEU A 14 3.55 -23.15 -6.46
N SER A 15 4.49 -22.25 -6.77
CA SER A 15 5.35 -21.65 -5.73
C SER A 15 5.81 -20.22 -6.03
N THR A 16 5.34 -19.60 -7.11
CA THR A 16 5.64 -18.20 -7.44
C THR A 16 4.67 -17.27 -6.71
N GLY A 17 4.83 -17.14 -5.39
CA GLY A 17 4.01 -16.21 -4.59
C GLY A 17 4.50 -15.95 -3.18
N LEU A 18 5.27 -16.87 -2.60
CA LEU A 18 5.83 -16.73 -1.25
C LEU A 18 7.22 -16.08 -1.19
N GLY A 19 7.84 -15.81 -2.34
CA GLY A 19 9.20 -15.27 -2.41
C GLY A 19 9.31 -13.79 -1.98
N ALA A 20 8.34 -12.95 -2.32
CA ALA A 20 8.45 -11.51 -2.04
C ALA A 20 8.20 -11.15 -0.56
N ALA A 21 7.30 -11.86 0.13
CA ALA A 21 7.00 -11.62 1.54
C ALA A 21 8.08 -12.20 2.48
N LEU A 22 8.75 -13.30 2.09
CA LEU A 22 9.81 -13.90 2.89
C LEU A 22 11.15 -13.14 2.79
N LEU A 23 11.39 -12.40 1.70
CA LEU A 23 12.61 -11.58 1.53
C LEU A 23 12.68 -10.38 2.48
N ILE A 24 11.55 -9.87 2.98
CA ILE A 24 11.55 -8.75 3.94
C ILE A 24 11.72 -9.28 5.38
N ALA A 25 11.17 -10.45 5.70
CA ALA A 25 11.27 -11.05 7.04
C ALA A 25 12.64 -11.69 7.34
N SER A 26 13.34 -12.20 6.31
CA SER A 26 14.67 -12.82 6.47
C SER A 26 15.82 -11.81 6.57
N ALA A 27 15.63 -10.58 6.09
CA ALA A 27 16.60 -9.50 6.25
C ALA A 27 16.78 -9.08 7.72
N THR A 28 15.72 -9.20 8.55
CA THR A 28 15.77 -8.83 9.97
C THR A 28 16.44 -9.90 10.83
N GLY A 29 16.33 -11.19 10.47
CA GLY A 29 16.91 -12.29 11.22
C GLY A 29 18.41 -12.51 10.97
N ALA A 30 18.88 -12.26 9.74
CA ALA A 30 20.29 -12.49 9.38
C ALA A 30 21.25 -11.44 9.95
N LEU A 31 20.76 -10.26 10.34
CA LEU A 31 21.59 -9.20 10.95
C LEU A 31 21.86 -9.43 12.45
N ALA A 32 21.18 -10.38 13.10
CA ALA A 32 21.29 -10.60 14.54
C ALA A 32 22.27 -11.72 14.94
N GLN A 33 22.82 -12.48 14.00
CA GLN A 33 23.79 -13.53 14.31
C GLN A 33 25.20 -12.93 14.43
N GLY A 34 25.44 -12.19 15.51
CA GLY A 34 26.78 -11.75 15.89
C GLY A 34 27.65 -12.97 16.20
N ALA A 35 28.68 -13.22 15.39
CA ALA A 35 29.72 -14.18 15.70
C ALA A 35 30.36 -13.79 17.05
N GLN A 36 30.14 -14.62 18.08
CA GLN A 36 30.76 -14.44 19.39
C GLN A 36 32.22 -14.86 19.29
N VAL A 37 33.09 -13.92 18.93
CA VAL A 37 34.56 -14.08 19.02
C VAL A 37 34.94 -13.79 20.47
N GLY A 38 35.52 -14.77 21.17
CA GLY A 38 36.00 -14.59 22.55
C GLY A 38 37.05 -13.48 22.65
N PRO A 39 37.20 -12.82 23.82
CA PRO A 39 38.05 -11.65 23.94
C PRO A 39 39.52 -12.00 23.75
N VAL A 40 40.07 -11.67 22.58
CA VAL A 40 41.50 -11.61 22.34
C VAL A 40 41.98 -10.27 22.89
N ALA A 41 42.67 -10.28 24.03
CA ALA A 41 43.23 -9.07 24.62
C ALA A 41 44.41 -8.59 23.74
N ILE A 42 44.17 -7.56 22.92
CA ILE A 42 45.19 -6.90 22.12
C ILE A 42 45.76 -5.74 22.96
N PRO A 43 47.04 -5.77 23.37
CA PRO A 43 47.67 -4.65 24.06
C PRO A 43 47.72 -3.47 23.09
N ASN A 44 47.19 -2.30 23.51
CA ASN A 44 46.99 -1.07 22.73
C ASN A 44 45.68 -0.93 21.94
N LEU A 45 44.57 -1.52 22.39
CA LEU A 45 43.26 -1.17 21.81
C LEU A 45 42.93 0.31 22.12
N PRO A 46 42.68 1.17 21.11
CA PRO A 46 42.29 2.57 21.33
C PRO A 46 41.01 2.67 22.18
N ASP A 47 40.95 3.70 23.02
CA ASP A 47 39.90 3.90 24.01
C ASP A 47 38.48 3.69 23.44
N ASP A 48 37.75 2.79 24.08
CA ASP A 48 36.30 2.60 24.03
C ASP A 48 35.63 2.72 22.64
N LEU A 49 35.80 1.68 21.81
CA LEU A 49 35.16 1.53 20.48
C LEU A 49 33.63 1.30 20.52
N SER A 50 32.97 1.62 21.64
CA SER A 50 31.51 1.60 21.68
C SER A 50 30.95 2.62 20.67
N PRO A 51 29.76 2.41 20.08
CA PRO A 51 29.16 3.39 19.18
C PRO A 51 29.04 4.78 19.82
N MET A 52 28.87 4.83 21.15
CA MET A 52 28.86 6.07 21.92
C MET A 52 30.26 6.67 22.13
N GLY A 53 31.30 5.85 22.28
CA GLY A 53 32.70 6.28 22.31
C GLY A 53 33.15 6.85 20.97
N MET A 54 32.86 6.17 19.87
CA MET A 54 33.15 6.65 18.50
C MET A 54 32.45 7.98 18.21
N PHE A 55 31.17 8.14 18.56
CA PHE A 55 30.49 9.43 18.39
C PHE A 55 31.13 10.54 19.21
N ARG A 56 31.56 10.28 20.45
CA ARG A 56 32.23 11.28 21.30
C ARG A 56 33.58 11.72 20.72
N GLN A 57 34.35 10.80 20.15
CA GLN A 57 35.65 11.08 19.54
C GLN A 57 35.55 11.71 18.14
N ALA A 58 34.42 11.58 17.44
CA ALA A 58 34.24 12.10 16.09
C ALA A 58 34.32 13.64 16.01
N ASP A 59 34.75 14.14 14.84
CA ASP A 59 34.80 15.56 14.53
C ASP A 59 33.41 16.22 14.59
N VAL A 60 33.40 17.52 14.92
CA VAL A 60 32.15 18.30 15.10
C VAL A 60 31.25 18.28 13.87
N VAL A 61 31.82 18.28 12.66
CA VAL A 61 31.07 18.22 11.40
C VAL A 61 30.32 16.88 11.28
N VAL A 62 30.97 15.76 11.62
CA VAL A 62 30.36 14.44 11.58
C VAL A 62 29.21 14.35 12.57
N LYS A 63 29.42 14.85 13.79
CA LYS A 63 28.36 14.92 14.81
C LYS A 63 27.14 15.70 14.31
N ALA A 64 27.36 16.84 13.66
CA ALA A 64 26.30 17.65 13.07
C ALA A 64 25.54 16.91 11.96
N VAL A 65 26.22 16.20 11.07
CA VAL A 65 25.59 15.40 10.01
C VAL A 65 24.75 14.27 10.61
N MET A 66 25.29 13.52 11.57
CA MET A 66 24.57 12.41 12.20
C MET A 66 23.28 12.89 12.87
N LEU A 67 23.34 14.02 13.58
CA LEU A 67 22.17 14.61 14.22
C LEU A 67 21.17 15.15 13.18
N GLY A 68 21.67 15.77 12.10
CA GLY A 68 20.85 16.25 10.99
C GLY A 68 20.10 15.11 10.29
N LEU A 69 20.76 13.98 10.05
CA LEU A 69 20.13 12.79 9.47
C LEU A 69 19.09 12.17 10.41
N ALA A 70 19.39 12.09 11.71
CA ALA A 70 18.43 11.63 12.70
C ALA A 70 17.18 12.52 12.73
N PHE A 71 17.36 13.85 12.72
CA PHE A 71 16.26 14.79 12.67
C PHE A 71 15.45 14.68 11.36
N ALA A 72 16.13 14.62 10.22
CA ALA A 72 15.49 14.45 8.92
C ALA A 72 14.66 13.17 8.85
N SER A 73 15.13 12.08 9.47
CA SER A 73 14.38 10.83 9.58
C SER A 73 13.08 11.00 10.35
N VAL A 74 13.13 11.67 11.52
CA VAL A 74 11.92 11.96 12.32
C VAL A 74 10.93 12.80 11.52
N VAL A 75 11.40 13.88 10.88
CA VAL A 75 10.54 14.74 10.05
C VAL A 75 9.89 13.94 8.92
N THR A 76 10.66 13.14 8.20
CA THR A 76 10.17 12.29 7.12
C THR A 76 9.10 11.33 7.63
N TRP A 77 9.34 10.69 8.78
CA TRP A 77 8.40 9.77 9.38
C TRP A 77 7.11 10.47 9.84
N THR A 78 7.19 11.68 10.41
CA THR A 78 6.01 12.46 10.79
C THR A 78 5.19 12.87 9.57
N VAL A 79 5.83 13.36 8.50
CA VAL A 79 5.16 13.71 7.24
C VAL A 79 4.46 12.47 6.66
N LEU A 80 5.15 11.33 6.65
CA LEU A 80 4.58 10.07 6.20
C LEU A 80 3.36 9.65 7.04
N LEU A 81 3.45 9.75 8.36
CA LEU A 81 2.36 9.40 9.27
C LEU A 81 1.12 10.28 9.04
N VAL A 82 1.31 11.61 8.96
CA VAL A 82 0.22 12.54 8.69
C VAL A 82 -0.44 12.22 7.35
N LYS A 83 0.36 11.96 6.30
CA LYS A 83 -0.18 11.64 4.99
C LYS A 83 -0.91 10.30 4.97
N LEU A 84 -0.44 9.31 5.73
CA LEU A 84 -1.09 8.02 5.88
C LEU A 84 -2.46 8.15 6.57
N ILE A 85 -2.55 9.00 7.61
CA ILE A 85 -3.81 9.28 8.31
C ILE A 85 -4.78 10.03 7.38
N GLU A 86 -4.31 11.06 6.66
CA GLU A 86 -5.12 11.82 5.71
C GLU A 86 -5.65 10.92 4.58
N PHE A 87 -4.77 10.14 3.97
CA PHE A 87 -5.13 9.19 2.90
C PHE A 87 -6.09 8.11 3.41
N GLY A 88 -5.83 7.54 4.59
CA GLY A 88 -6.70 6.55 5.20
C GLY A 88 -8.11 7.10 5.50
N GLN A 89 -8.21 8.33 5.99
CA GLN A 89 -9.51 8.99 6.21
C GLN A 89 -10.26 9.26 4.89
N ALA A 90 -9.56 9.70 3.85
CA ALA A 90 -10.14 9.87 2.52
C ALA A 90 -10.67 8.54 1.97
N MET A 91 -9.88 7.47 2.04
CA MET A 91 -10.25 6.13 1.57
C MET A 91 -11.48 5.56 2.30
N ARG A 92 -11.54 5.72 3.64
CA ARG A 92 -12.72 5.34 4.44
C ARG A 92 -13.95 6.20 4.12
N GLY A 93 -13.76 7.44 3.69
CA GLY A 93 -14.83 8.31 3.21
C GLY A 93 -15.47 7.75 1.94
N VAL A 94 -14.64 7.41 0.95
CA VAL A 94 -15.07 6.86 -0.33
C VAL A 94 -15.83 5.55 -0.16
N GLY A 95 -15.30 4.59 0.61
CA GLY A 95 -15.98 3.30 0.82
C GLY A 95 -17.38 3.43 1.44
N ARG A 96 -17.56 4.38 2.38
CA ARG A 96 -18.88 4.68 2.95
C ARG A 96 -19.84 5.30 1.93
N ASP A 97 -19.33 6.18 1.08
CA ASP A 97 -20.14 6.80 0.05
C ASP A 97 -20.58 5.75 -0.99
N VAL A 98 -19.70 4.80 -1.36
CA VAL A 98 -20.03 3.66 -2.25
C VAL A 98 -21.13 2.79 -1.65
N MET A 99 -20.99 2.30 -0.41
CA MET A 99 -22.04 1.47 0.20
C MET A 99 -23.39 2.19 0.31
N ARG A 100 -23.38 3.52 0.53
CA ARG A 100 -24.61 4.31 0.56
C ARG A 100 -25.28 4.40 -0.82
N ILE A 101 -24.48 4.53 -1.88
CA ILE A 101 -24.99 4.56 -3.25
C ILE A 101 -25.54 3.18 -3.64
N GLU A 102 -24.82 2.09 -3.31
CA GLU A 102 -25.26 0.72 -3.60
C GLU A 102 -26.55 0.32 -2.89
N SER A 103 -26.81 0.90 -1.71
CA SER A 103 -28.04 0.64 -0.94
C SER A 103 -29.21 1.55 -1.30
N ALA A 104 -29.03 2.50 -2.22
CA ALA A 104 -30.10 3.41 -2.62
C ALA A 104 -30.91 2.85 -3.79
N ASP A 105 -32.25 2.87 -3.69
CA ASP A 105 -33.15 2.35 -4.71
C ASP A 105 -33.17 3.16 -6.01
N SER A 106 -32.67 4.40 -5.98
CA SER A 106 -32.60 5.27 -7.16
C SER A 106 -31.47 6.27 -7.07
N LEU A 107 -31.02 6.77 -8.22
CA LEU A 107 -29.99 7.80 -8.31
C LEU A 107 -30.37 9.08 -7.55
N GLY A 108 -31.66 9.46 -7.58
CA GLY A 108 -32.20 10.58 -6.82
C GLY A 108 -32.13 10.37 -5.31
N ALA A 109 -32.44 9.16 -4.83
CA ALA A 109 -32.30 8.81 -3.41
C ALA A 109 -30.83 8.80 -2.95
N ALA A 110 -29.92 8.32 -3.80
CA ALA A 110 -28.48 8.37 -3.55
C ALA A 110 -27.96 9.82 -3.46
N LEU A 111 -28.44 10.72 -4.34
CA LEU A 111 -28.11 12.14 -4.33
C LEU A 111 -28.64 12.87 -3.09
N ALA A 112 -29.86 12.54 -2.64
CA ALA A 112 -30.46 13.14 -1.45
C ALA A 112 -29.70 12.80 -0.15
N THR A 113 -29.02 11.65 -0.12
CA THR A 113 -28.31 11.14 1.06
C THR A 113 -26.81 11.39 1.03
N THR A 114 -26.27 11.91 -0.07
CA THR A 114 -24.84 12.24 -0.20
C THR A 114 -24.58 13.71 0.15
N ASN A 115 -23.57 13.96 0.99
CA ASN A 115 -23.20 15.32 1.40
C ASN A 115 -22.36 15.99 0.30
N GLY A 116 -22.80 17.14 -0.21
CA GLY A 116 -22.24 17.80 -1.40
C GLY A 116 -20.76 18.22 -1.33
N ARG A 117 -20.12 18.14 -0.15
CA ARG A 117 -18.68 18.44 0.03
C ARG A 117 -17.76 17.24 -0.22
N ARG A 118 -18.29 16.03 -0.36
CA ARG A 118 -17.48 14.81 -0.55
C ARG A 118 -17.23 14.53 -2.04
N PRO A 119 -16.06 13.97 -2.40
CA PRO A 119 -15.75 13.58 -3.78
C PRO A 119 -16.82 12.67 -4.41
N GLY A 120 -17.33 11.68 -3.66
CA GLY A 120 -18.38 10.78 -4.15
C GLY A 120 -19.67 11.49 -4.54
N ALA A 121 -20.08 12.51 -3.76
CA ALA A 121 -21.26 13.31 -4.06
C ALA A 121 -21.07 14.22 -5.29
N ALA A 122 -19.85 14.67 -5.57
CA ALA A 122 -19.53 15.43 -6.76
C ALA A 122 -19.54 14.54 -8.02
N MET A 123 -18.97 13.34 -7.92
CA MET A 123 -19.01 12.35 -9.00
C MET A 123 -20.44 11.91 -9.33
N LEU A 124 -21.26 11.65 -8.30
CA LEU A 124 -22.66 11.26 -8.49
C LEU A 124 -23.48 12.36 -9.17
N ARG A 125 -23.26 13.64 -8.81
CA ARG A 125 -23.88 14.79 -9.49
C ARG A 125 -23.41 14.93 -10.93
N ALA A 126 -22.12 14.74 -11.20
CA ALA A 126 -21.60 14.78 -12.55
C ALA A 126 -22.21 13.66 -13.42
N ALA A 127 -22.35 12.45 -12.87
CA ALA A 127 -23.01 11.33 -13.54
C ALA A 127 -24.50 11.61 -13.80
N ALA A 128 -25.22 12.18 -12.83
CA ALA A 128 -26.62 12.57 -13.00
C ALA A 128 -26.78 13.63 -14.10
N HIS A 129 -25.94 14.66 -14.09
CA HIS A 129 -25.94 15.67 -15.16
C HIS A 129 -25.64 15.06 -16.53
N GLU A 130 -24.73 14.09 -16.62
CA GLU A 130 -24.43 13.42 -17.89
C GLU A 130 -25.58 12.53 -18.36
N MET A 131 -26.26 11.85 -17.45
CA MET A 131 -27.48 11.08 -17.76
C MET A 131 -28.58 11.97 -18.30
N ASP A 132 -28.82 13.15 -17.71
CA ASP A 132 -29.84 14.09 -18.19
C ASP A 132 -29.50 14.60 -19.60
N ARG A 133 -28.23 14.92 -19.86
CA ARG A 133 -27.77 15.29 -21.22
C ARG A 133 -27.93 14.15 -22.22
N SER A 134 -27.64 12.93 -21.80
CA SER A 134 -27.75 11.73 -22.64
C SER A 134 -29.22 11.37 -22.90
N ALA A 135 -30.11 11.55 -21.93
CA ALA A 135 -31.55 11.32 -22.09
C ALA A 135 -32.15 12.21 -23.19
N ALA A 136 -31.67 13.45 -23.32
CA ALA A 136 -32.05 14.34 -24.41
C ALA A 136 -31.51 13.89 -25.80
N ALA A 137 -30.45 13.08 -25.83
CA ALA A 137 -29.79 12.60 -27.05
C ALA A 137 -30.16 11.14 -27.43
N LEU A 138 -30.79 10.37 -26.53
CA LEU A 138 -31.16 8.98 -26.75
C LEU A 138 -32.53 8.88 -27.44
N SER A 139 -32.53 8.48 -28.71
CA SER A 139 -33.78 8.12 -29.39
C SER A 139 -34.31 6.78 -28.85
N PRO A 140 -35.63 6.64 -28.62
CA PRO A 140 -36.24 5.38 -28.19
C PRO A 140 -35.97 4.21 -29.14
N GLN A 141 -35.72 4.49 -30.43
CA GLN A 141 -35.29 3.51 -31.42
C GLN A 141 -33.88 2.98 -31.13
N GLY A 142 -32.91 3.87 -30.83
CA GLY A 142 -31.51 3.47 -30.62
C GLY A 142 -31.28 2.64 -29.36
N VAL A 143 -32.19 2.70 -28.38
CA VAL A 143 -32.19 1.80 -27.20
C VAL A 143 -32.69 0.41 -27.58
N ARG A 144 -33.74 0.30 -28.41
CA ARG A 144 -34.28 -1.00 -28.87
C ARG A 144 -33.30 -1.75 -29.75
N GLU A 145 -32.58 -1.07 -30.63
CA GLU A 145 -31.58 -1.69 -31.50
C GLU A 145 -30.41 -2.30 -30.71
N ARG A 146 -29.99 -1.67 -29.60
CA ARG A 146 -28.94 -2.21 -28.71
C ARG A 146 -29.43 -3.38 -27.87
N ILE A 147 -30.67 -3.34 -27.39
CA ILE A 147 -31.25 -4.49 -26.67
C ILE A 147 -31.38 -5.69 -27.62
N ALA A 148 -31.76 -5.44 -28.87
CA ALA A 148 -31.85 -6.47 -29.90
C ALA A 148 -30.49 -7.07 -30.31
N SER A 149 -29.37 -6.35 -30.13
CA SER A 149 -28.03 -6.88 -30.44
C SER A 149 -27.40 -7.70 -29.32
N HIS A 150 -27.98 -7.68 -28.11
CA HIS A 150 -27.49 -8.40 -26.93
C HIS A 150 -28.32 -9.66 -26.60
N LEU A 151 -29.35 -9.96 -27.39
CA LEU A 151 -30.14 -11.20 -27.39
C LEU A 151 -29.75 -12.05 -28.60
#